data_AF-A0AAU2CIS8-F1
#
_entry.id   AF-A0AAU2CIS8-F1
#
_cell.length_a   1.000
_cell.length_b   1.000
_cell.length_c   1.000
_cell.angle_alpha   90.00
_cell.angle_beta   90.00
_cell.angle_gamma   90.00
#
_symmetry.space_group_name_H-M   'P 1'
#
loop_
_entity.id
_entity.type
_entity.pdbx_description
1 polymer ?
#
loop_
_entity_poly.entity_id
_entity_poly.type
_entity_poly.pdbx_seq_one_letter_code
_entity_poly.pdbx_strand_id
1 'polypeptide(L)'
;MPARPELTHPGDAAIAAAMSRTLTALTAVFQALGDGEHTLNLVAQRTDDAFVTGRTDLSIGTDPIRLAVLDEDEFCALRALLVFALEGSTMRSAVLVATTAAEPNPRACAVHDGWLHPMDTAALQAAVIPCPDVCAVTREVYDAPVLLLLDSDEEDSRA
;
A
#
# COMPACT_ATOMS: atom_id res chain seq x y z
N MET A 1 9.32 24.62 -24.51
CA MET A 1 8.95 23.77 -23.35
C MET A 1 8.84 22.34 -23.87
N PRO A 2 9.42 21.32 -23.21
CA PRO A 2 9.18 19.95 -23.60
C PRO A 2 7.71 19.59 -23.31
N ALA A 3 7.07 18.87 -24.22
CA ALA A 3 5.72 18.34 -24.02
C ALA A 3 5.74 17.39 -22.81
N ARG A 4 4.78 17.52 -21.91
CA ARG A 4 4.60 16.55 -20.82
C ARG A 4 4.31 15.18 -21.45
N PRO A 5 4.98 14.10 -21.01
CA PRO A 5 4.61 12.76 -21.44
C PRO A 5 3.13 12.53 -21.15
N GLU A 6 2.35 12.13 -22.15
CA GLU A 6 0.99 11.66 -21.92
C GLU A 6 1.07 10.36 -21.11
N LEU A 7 0.33 10.32 -20.00
CA LEU A 7 0.19 9.11 -19.21
C LEU A 7 -0.61 8.10 -20.04
N THR A 8 -0.12 6.86 -20.09
CA THR A 8 -0.86 5.76 -20.71
C THR A 8 -2.19 5.60 -19.97
N HIS A 9 -3.30 5.65 -20.70
CA HIS A 9 -4.62 5.39 -20.13
C HIS A 9 -4.86 3.88 -20.09
N PRO A 10 -5.09 3.29 -18.91
CA PRO A 10 -5.35 1.87 -18.80
C PRO A 10 -6.74 1.53 -19.33
N GLY A 11 -6.89 0.32 -19.89
CA GLY A 11 -8.19 -0.17 -20.34
C GLY A 11 -9.09 -0.55 -19.16
N ASP A 12 -10.41 -0.44 -19.34
CA ASP A 12 -11.42 -0.68 -18.29
C ASP A 12 -11.29 -2.06 -17.60
N ALA A 13 -10.90 -3.09 -18.35
CA ALA A 13 -10.69 -4.44 -17.80
C ALA A 13 -9.49 -4.50 -16.83
N ALA A 14 -8.41 -3.76 -17.13
CA ALA A 14 -7.24 -3.68 -16.26
C ALA A 14 -7.58 -2.94 -14.95
N ILE A 15 -8.36 -1.87 -15.06
CA ILE A 15 -8.88 -1.13 -13.89
C ILE A 15 -9.77 -2.03 -13.04
N ALA A 16 -10.72 -2.76 -13.63
CA ALA A 16 -11.61 -3.66 -12.89
C ALA A 16 -10.83 -4.77 -12.15
N ALA A 17 -9.84 -5.37 -12.81
CA ALA A 17 -8.96 -6.35 -12.18
C ALA A 17 -8.14 -5.72 -11.04
N ALA A 18 -7.63 -4.50 -11.21
CA ALA A 18 -6.92 -3.78 -10.17
C ALA A 18 -7.82 -3.40 -8.99
N MET A 19 -9.09 -3.07 -9.21
CA MET A 19 -10.07 -2.86 -8.14
C MET A 19 -10.29 -4.12 -7.31
N SER A 20 -10.44 -5.28 -7.95
CA SER A 20 -10.56 -6.56 -7.23
C SER A 20 -9.30 -6.86 -6.41
N ARG A 21 -8.11 -6.74 -7.02
CA ARG A 21 -6.82 -6.92 -6.32
C ARG A 21 -6.65 -5.94 -5.15
N THR A 22 -7.13 -4.70 -5.30
CA THR A 22 -7.10 -3.71 -4.22
C THR A 22 -7.93 -4.15 -3.02
N LEU A 23 -9.12 -4.69 -3.24
CA LEU A 23 -9.97 -5.20 -2.15
C LEU A 23 -9.28 -6.37 -1.44
N THR A 24 -8.77 -7.34 -2.20
CA THR A 24 -8.03 -8.49 -1.63
C THR A 24 -6.83 -8.03 -0.80
N ALA A 25 -6.04 -7.09 -1.34
CA ALA A 25 -4.85 -6.60 -0.67
C ALA A 25 -5.18 -5.81 0.61
N LEU A 26 -6.21 -4.96 0.59
CA LEU A 26 -6.67 -4.26 1.80
C LEU A 26 -7.18 -5.22 2.86
N THR A 27 -7.95 -6.26 2.47
CA THR A 27 -8.38 -7.29 3.40
C THR A 27 -7.20 -8.01 4.05
N ALA A 28 -6.19 -8.41 3.26
CA ALA A 28 -4.99 -9.06 3.79
C ALA A 28 -4.21 -8.13 4.74
N VAL A 29 -4.09 -6.84 4.39
CA VAL A 29 -3.44 -5.83 5.25
C VAL A 29 -4.21 -5.69 6.57
N PHE A 30 -5.53 -5.55 6.54
CA PHE A 30 -6.32 -5.40 7.77
C PHE A 30 -6.24 -6.64 8.67
N GLN A 31 -6.26 -7.83 8.08
CA GLN A 31 -6.07 -9.08 8.85
C GLN A 31 -4.67 -9.14 9.48
N ALA A 32 -3.63 -8.70 8.78
CA ALA A 32 -2.26 -8.72 9.27
C ALA A 32 -1.98 -7.64 10.34
N LEU A 33 -2.74 -6.53 10.34
CA LEU A 33 -2.64 -5.48 11.35
C LEU A 33 -3.33 -5.85 12.67
N GLY A 34 -4.40 -6.65 12.61
CA GLY A 34 -5.19 -7.02 13.77
C GLY A 34 -6.03 -5.87 14.32
N ASP A 35 -6.47 -6.00 15.57
CA ASP A 35 -7.32 -5.00 16.22
C ASP A 35 -6.55 -3.75 16.63
N GLY A 36 -7.22 -2.59 16.53
CA GLY A 36 -6.71 -1.34 17.06
C GLY A 36 -6.97 -0.13 16.18
N GLU A 37 -6.25 0.93 16.47
CA GLU A 37 -6.20 2.15 15.68
C GLU A 37 -4.93 2.13 14.82
N HIS A 38 -5.11 2.41 13.53
CA HIS A 38 -4.05 2.33 12.54
C HIS A 38 -4.08 3.55 11.63
N THR A 39 -2.90 4.01 11.24
CA THR A 39 -2.71 4.94 10.14
C THR A 39 -2.12 4.19 8.97
N LEU A 40 -2.73 4.30 7.80
CA LEU A 40 -2.13 3.87 6.54
C LEU A 40 -1.64 5.08 5.75
N ASN A 41 -0.42 4.99 5.24
CA ASN A 41 0.17 5.95 4.32
C ASN A 41 0.58 5.24 3.05
N LEU A 42 0.16 5.73 1.89
CA LEU A 42 0.57 5.23 0.59
C LEU A 42 1.41 6.31 -0.08
N VAL A 43 2.63 5.97 -0.48
CA VAL A 43 3.48 6.84 -1.30
C VAL A 43 3.69 6.15 -2.63
N ALA A 44 3.37 6.82 -3.74
CA ALA A 44 3.59 6.29 -5.08
C ALA A 44 4.38 7.28 -5.94
N GLN A 45 5.29 6.74 -6.72
CA GLN A 45 6.01 7.48 -7.75
C GLN A 45 5.32 7.24 -9.09
N ARG A 46 4.88 8.31 -9.74
CA ARG A 46 4.27 8.27 -11.07
C ARG A 46 5.33 8.11 -12.15
N THR A 47 4.91 7.68 -13.34
CA THR A 47 5.82 7.53 -14.50
C THR A 47 6.40 8.85 -15.00
N ASP A 48 5.81 9.99 -14.63
CA ASP A 48 6.32 11.34 -14.85
C ASP A 48 7.25 11.84 -13.72
N ASP A 49 7.78 10.92 -12.91
CA ASP A 49 8.67 11.14 -11.77
C ASP A 49 8.06 11.96 -10.61
N ALA A 50 6.78 12.31 -10.68
CA ALA A 50 6.08 12.98 -9.58
C ALA A 50 5.71 12.00 -8.46
N PHE A 51 5.78 12.45 -7.21
CA PHE A 51 5.29 11.70 -6.06
C PHE A 51 3.86 12.11 -5.72
N VAL A 52 3.04 11.11 -5.39
CA VAL A 52 1.69 11.30 -4.86
C VAL A 52 1.55 10.50 -3.57
N THR A 53 0.80 11.05 -2.63
CA THR A 53 0.64 10.45 -1.29
C THR A 53 -0.84 10.38 -0.92
N GLY A 54 -1.24 9.29 -0.30
CA GLY A 54 -2.53 9.14 0.37
C GLY A 54 -2.30 8.77 1.83
N ARG A 55 -3.19 9.22 2.70
CA ARG A 55 -3.22 8.84 4.12
C ARG A 55 -4.66 8.54 4.50
N THR A 56 -4.86 7.60 5.41
CA THR A 56 -6.15 7.39 6.06
C THR A 56 -5.93 6.82 7.46
N ASP A 57 -6.78 7.24 8.39
CA ASP A 57 -6.81 6.75 9.76
C ASP A 57 -8.05 5.86 9.94
N LEU A 58 -7.84 4.66 10.48
CA LEU A 58 -8.88 3.64 10.60
C LEU A 58 -8.77 2.87 11.92
N SER A 59 -9.89 2.33 12.37
CA SER A 59 -9.98 1.39 13.48
C SER A 59 -10.50 0.05 12.99
N ILE A 60 -9.80 -1.02 13.38
CA ILE A 60 -10.16 -2.41 13.09
C ILE A 60 -10.60 -3.06 14.39
N GLY A 61 -11.73 -3.74 14.36
CA GLY A 61 -12.13 -4.70 15.39
C GLY A 61 -12.46 -6.04 14.77
N THR A 62 -12.01 -7.14 15.37
CA THR A 62 -12.15 -8.51 14.86
C THR A 62 -13.06 -9.31 15.79
N ASP A 63 -14.37 -9.08 15.71
CA ASP A 63 -15.47 -10.06 15.96
C ASP A 63 -16.82 -9.31 16.12
N PRO A 64 -17.59 -9.10 15.03
CA PRO A 64 -17.24 -9.33 13.63
C PRO A 64 -16.14 -8.36 13.14
N ILE A 65 -15.54 -8.62 11.98
CA ILE A 65 -14.64 -7.63 11.35
C ILE A 65 -15.42 -6.34 11.12
N ARG A 66 -15.01 -5.27 11.82
CA ARG A 66 -15.54 -3.92 11.71
C ARG A 66 -14.39 -3.01 11.32
N LEU A 67 -14.61 -2.27 10.24
CA LEU A 67 -13.73 -1.20 9.81
C LEU A 67 -14.46 0.12 10.07
N ALA A 68 -13.89 0.94 10.96
CA ALA A 68 -14.32 2.32 11.12
C ALA A 68 -13.25 3.21 10.51
N VAL A 69 -13.62 3.97 9.49
CA VAL A 69 -12.74 4.95 8.86
C VAL A 69 -13.04 6.32 9.47
N LEU A 70 -12.01 7.07 9.84
CA LEU A 70 -12.20 8.40 10.42
C LEU A 70 -12.68 9.41 9.36
N ASP A 71 -12.11 9.34 8.16
CA ASP A 71 -12.47 10.15 7.00
C ASP A 71 -12.65 9.27 5.75
N GLU A 72 -13.90 9.18 5.27
CA GLU A 72 -14.27 8.34 4.13
C GLU A 72 -13.68 8.84 2.81
N ASP A 73 -13.51 10.16 2.65
CA ASP A 73 -12.94 10.74 1.44
C ASP A 73 -11.44 10.44 1.35
N GLU A 74 -10.72 10.54 2.49
CA GLU A 74 -9.31 10.15 2.59
C GLU A 74 -9.11 8.67 2.29
N PHE A 75 -9.97 7.80 2.82
CA PHE A 75 -9.94 6.37 2.53
C PHE A 75 -10.23 6.07 1.06
N CYS A 76 -11.24 6.73 0.48
CA CYS A 76 -11.56 6.58 -0.93
C CYS A 76 -10.40 7.05 -1.83
N ALA A 77 -9.73 8.15 -1.48
CA ALA A 77 -8.56 8.65 -2.18
C ALA A 77 -7.38 7.67 -2.09
N LEU A 78 -7.10 7.14 -0.90
CA LEU A 78 -6.06 6.13 -0.71
C LEU A 78 -6.37 4.84 -1.48
N ARG A 79 -7.62 4.37 -1.45
CA ARG A 79 -8.07 3.19 -2.21
C ARG A 79 -7.90 3.41 -3.71
N ALA A 80 -8.31 4.58 -4.22
CA ALA A 80 -8.14 4.92 -5.63
C ALA A 80 -6.65 4.96 -6.03
N LEU A 81 -5.80 5.52 -5.18
CA LEU A 81 -4.36 5.55 -5.42
C LEU A 81 -3.75 4.14 -5.45
N LEU A 82 -4.21 3.23 -4.57
CA LEU A 82 -3.78 1.84 -4.56
C LEU A 82 -4.24 1.09 -5.83
N VAL A 83 -5.45 1.37 -6.34
CA VAL A 83 -5.89 0.83 -7.64
C VAL A 83 -4.92 1.20 -8.75
N PHE A 84 -4.54 2.48 -8.86
CA PHE A 84 -3.57 2.91 -9.87
C PHE A 84 -2.19 2.27 -9.68
N ALA A 85 -1.76 2.10 -8.44
CA ALA A 85 -0.49 1.45 -8.13
C ALA A 85 -0.48 -0.03 -8.56
N LEU A 86 -1.55 -0.79 -8.26
CA LEU A 86 -1.67 -2.19 -8.65
C LEU A 86 -1.94 -2.37 -10.15
N GLU A 87 -2.58 -1.40 -10.79
CA GLU A 87 -2.75 -1.41 -12.25
C GLU A 87 -1.40 -1.22 -12.96
N GLY A 88 -0.57 -0.26 -12.51
CA GLY A 88 0.84 -0.16 -12.87
C GLY A 88 1.19 0.62 -14.15
N SER A 89 0.22 1.07 -14.95
CA SER A 89 0.50 1.85 -16.18
C SER A 89 0.94 3.30 -15.91
N THR A 90 0.50 3.85 -14.77
CA THR A 90 0.75 5.26 -14.40
C THR A 90 1.72 5.42 -13.22
N MET A 91 2.10 4.32 -12.58
CA MET A 91 2.92 4.28 -11.37
C MET A 91 4.18 3.44 -11.62
N ARG A 92 5.35 4.00 -11.30
CA ARG A 92 6.64 3.29 -11.35
C ARG A 92 6.87 2.45 -10.10
N SER A 93 6.47 2.96 -8.94
CA SER A 93 6.61 2.28 -7.65
C SER A 93 5.56 2.79 -6.68
N ALA A 94 5.19 1.96 -5.71
CA ALA A 94 4.36 2.37 -4.60
C ALA A 94 4.70 1.59 -3.33
N VAL A 95 4.63 2.26 -2.18
CA VAL A 95 4.87 1.69 -0.86
C VAL A 95 3.70 2.08 0.05
N LEU A 96 3.03 1.06 0.59
CA LEU A 96 2.03 1.19 1.64
C LEU A 96 2.71 0.98 2.99
N VAL A 97 2.59 1.95 3.88
CA VAL A 97 3.13 1.93 5.24
C VAL A 97 1.97 1.96 6.22
N ALA A 98 1.96 1.01 7.14
CA ALA A 98 1.03 0.95 8.24
C ALA A 98 1.75 1.25 9.56
N THR A 99 1.10 2.02 10.43
CA THR A 99 1.52 2.26 11.81
C THR A 99 0.34 2.05 12.73
N THR A 100 0.53 1.32 13.82
CA THR A 100 -0.51 1.03 14.80
C THR A 100 -0.29 1.89 16.05
N ALA A 101 -1.35 2.41 16.66
CA ALA A 101 -1.21 3.25 17.85
C ALA A 101 -0.50 2.54 19.01
N ALA A 102 -0.77 1.23 19.19
CA ALA A 102 -0.11 0.39 20.19
C ALA A 102 1.33 0.00 19.83
N GLU A 103 1.68 0.06 18.54
CA GLU A 103 2.96 -0.37 17.97
C GLU A 103 3.46 0.70 16.98
N PRO A 104 4.18 1.73 17.46
CA PRO A 104 4.43 2.94 16.69
C PRO A 104 5.48 2.77 15.57
N ASN A 105 6.15 1.63 15.50
CA ASN A 105 7.13 1.38 14.44
C ASN A 105 6.42 0.95 13.15
N PRO A 106 6.86 1.45 11.99
CA PRO A 106 6.19 1.20 10.73
C PRO A 106 6.35 -0.27 10.29
N ARG A 107 5.29 -0.78 9.65
CA ARG A 107 5.29 -2.01 8.85
C ARG A 107 4.97 -1.61 7.40
N ALA A 108 5.68 -2.13 6.40
CA ALA A 108 5.45 -1.70 5.01
C ALA A 108 5.27 -2.86 4.03
N CYS A 109 4.51 -2.60 2.98
CA CYS A 109 4.37 -3.43 1.79
C CYS A 109 4.70 -2.59 0.56
N ALA A 110 5.38 -3.17 -0.43
CA ALA A 110 5.65 -2.54 -1.71
C ALA A 110 4.76 -3.15 -2.80
N VAL A 111 4.39 -2.35 -3.80
CA VAL A 111 3.71 -2.86 -4.99
C VAL A 111 4.75 -3.38 -5.99
N HIS A 112 4.62 -4.64 -6.39
CA HIS A 112 5.43 -5.27 -7.43
C HIS A 112 4.53 -6.18 -8.27
N ASP A 113 4.70 -6.17 -9.59
CA ASP A 113 3.92 -6.98 -10.56
C ASP A 113 2.40 -6.94 -10.34
N GLY A 114 1.88 -5.80 -9.88
CA GLY A 114 0.46 -5.58 -9.63
C GLY A 114 -0.07 -6.20 -8.33
N TRP A 115 0.80 -6.57 -7.39
CA TRP A 115 0.44 -7.10 -6.08
C TRP A 115 1.17 -6.37 -4.97
N LEU A 116 0.57 -6.37 -3.77
CA LEU A 116 1.27 -5.90 -2.56
C LEU A 116 2.13 -7.05 -2.02
N HIS A 117 3.41 -6.77 -1.80
CA HIS A 117 4.37 -7.69 -1.22
C HIS A 117 4.89 -7.11 0.10
N PRO A 118 5.05 -7.93 1.16
CA PRO A 118 5.72 -7.49 2.38
C PRO A 118 7.11 -6.96 2.03
N MET A 119 7.45 -5.76 2.53
CA MET A 119 8.76 -5.19 2.28
C MET A 119 9.80 -5.84 3.18
N ASP A 120 11.00 -6.11 2.66
CA ASP A 120 12.09 -6.66 3.47
C ASP A 120 12.42 -5.70 4.64
N THR A 121 12.46 -6.23 5.86
CA THR A 121 12.69 -5.44 7.07
C THR A 121 14.03 -4.70 7.02
N ALA A 122 15.07 -5.29 6.43
CA ALA A 122 16.37 -4.63 6.30
C ALA A 122 16.34 -3.48 5.27
N ALA A 123 15.64 -3.67 4.15
CA ALA A 123 15.41 -2.59 3.17
C ALA A 123 14.58 -1.44 3.77
N LEU A 124 13.54 -1.75 4.54
CA LEU A 124 12.73 -0.75 5.24
C LEU A 124 13.55 -0.02 6.33
N GLN A 125 14.34 -0.77 7.11
CA GLN A 125 15.21 -0.22 8.13
C GLN A 125 16.23 0.74 7.51
N ALA A 126 16.82 0.39 6.36
CA ALA A 126 17.72 1.27 5.63
C ALA A 126 17.04 2.57 5.16
N ALA A 127 15.79 2.48 4.71
CA ALA A 127 15.02 3.63 4.20
C ALA A 127 14.59 4.62 5.30
N VAL A 128 14.45 4.17 6.55
CA VAL A 128 14.07 5.03 7.69
C VAL A 128 15.28 5.55 8.46
N ILE A 129 16.52 5.22 8.06
CA ILE A 129 17.72 5.83 8.62
C ILE A 129 17.67 7.33 8.30
N PRO A 130 17.71 8.21 9.33
CA PRO A 130 17.78 9.64 9.10
C PRO A 130 18.93 10.00 8.16
N CYS A 131 18.68 10.91 7.22
CA CYS A 131 19.76 11.48 6.43
C CYS A 131 20.83 12.07 7.37
N PRO A 132 22.12 11.95 7.02
CA PRO A 132 23.16 12.65 7.76
C PRO A 132 22.80 14.13 7.82
N ASP A 133 23.02 14.75 8.98
CA ASP A 133 22.70 16.16 9.29
C ASP A 133 21.22 16.49 9.56
N VAL A 134 20.31 15.51 9.56
CA VAL A 134 18.91 15.70 10.01
C VAL A 134 18.75 15.15 11.44
N CYS A 135 18.39 16.02 12.38
CA CYS A 135 17.95 15.62 13.71
C CYS A 135 16.56 14.96 13.66
N ALA A 136 16.49 13.72 13.16
CA ALA A 136 15.31 12.88 13.25
C ALA A 136 15.57 11.70 14.19
N VAL A 137 14.53 11.27 14.89
CA VAL A 137 14.59 10.09 15.75
C VAL A 137 14.76 8.85 14.88
N THR A 138 15.81 8.07 15.14
CA THR A 138 15.98 6.75 14.51
C THR A 138 14.78 5.89 14.86
N ARG A 139 14.03 5.44 13.86
CA ARG A 139 12.90 4.52 14.05
C ARG A 139 13.40 3.10 13.87
N GLU A 140 13.11 2.25 14.85
CA GLU A 140 13.13 0.81 14.62
C GLU A 140 11.95 0.46 13.73
N VAL A 141 12.10 -0.56 12.90
CA VAL A 141 11.08 -1.05 11.98
C VAL A 141 10.56 -2.38 12.49
N TYR A 142 9.24 -2.60 12.42
CA TYR A 142 8.66 -3.92 12.67
C TYR A 142 8.62 -4.74 11.38
N ASP A 143 8.59 -6.06 11.54
CA ASP A 143 8.44 -6.98 10.40
C ASP A 143 7.19 -6.61 9.59
N ALA A 144 7.34 -6.71 8.26
CA ALA A 144 6.27 -6.40 7.34
C ALA A 144 5.03 -7.26 7.61
N PRO A 145 3.82 -6.75 7.29
CA PRO A 145 2.60 -7.51 7.51
C PRO A 145 2.65 -8.81 6.71
N VAL A 146 2.43 -9.96 7.35
CA VAL A 146 2.31 -11.25 6.66
C VAL A 146 0.99 -11.25 5.89
N LEU A 147 1.06 -10.97 4.58
CA LEU A 147 -0.11 -10.96 3.72
C LEU A 147 -0.48 -12.41 3.36
N LEU A 148 -1.49 -12.95 4.04
CA LEU A 148 -2.17 -14.17 3.60
C LEU A 148 -3.08 -13.78 2.43
N LEU A 149 -2.51 -13.69 1.23
CA LEU A 149 -3.31 -13.62 0.02
C LEU A 149 -4.10 -14.93 -0.04
N LEU A 150 -5.43 -14.84 -0.06
CA LEU A 150 -6.26 -15.99 -0.41
C LEU A 150 -5.76 -16.46 -1.77
N ASP A 151 -5.22 -17.68 -1.83
CA ASP A 151 -4.77 -18.31 -3.06
C ASP A 151 -5.89 -18.13 -4.09
N SER A 152 -5.69 -17.18 -5.01
CA SER A 152 -6.49 -17.13 -6.22
C SER A 152 -5.85 -18.20 -7.07
N ASP A 153 -6.50 -19.36 -7.12
CA ASP A 153 -6.12 -20.54 -7.86
C ASP A 153 -5.20 -20.21 -9.05
N GLU A 154 -3.96 -20.70 -9.00
CA GLU A 154 -3.22 -21.06 -10.20
C GLU A 154 -4.02 -22.17 -10.92
N GLU A 155 -5.11 -21.81 -11.58
CA GLU A 155 -5.81 -22.73 -12.48
C GLU A 155 -5.05 -22.77 -13.81
N ASP A 156 -4.14 -23.75 -13.86
CA ASP A 156 -3.85 -24.60 -15.00
C ASP A 156 -3.12 -23.97 -16.21
N SER A 157 -1.81 -23.83 -16.05
CA SER A 157 -0.88 -23.99 -17.18
C SER A 157 -0.52 -25.48 -17.34
N ARG A 158 -1.42 -26.31 -17.90
CA ARG A 158 -1.12 -27.54 -18.68
C ARG A 158 -2.39 -28.23 -19.21
N ALA A 159 -2.81 -27.85 -20.42
CA ALA A 159 -3.36 -28.80 -21.40
C ALA A 159 -3.05 -28.35 -22.83
#